data_AF-A0A6L5FBW7-F1
#
_entry.id   AF-A0A6L5FBW7-F1
#
_cell.length_a   1.000
_cell.length_b   1.000
_cell.length_c   1.000
_cell.angle_alpha   90.00
_cell.angle_beta   90.00
_cell.angle_gamma   90.00
#
_symmetry.space_group_name_H-M   'P 1'
#
loop_
_entity.id
_entity.type
_entity.pdbx_description
1 polymer ?
#
loop_
_entity_poly.entity_id
_entity_poly.type
_entity_poly.pdbx_seq_one_letter_code
_entity_poly.pdbx_strand_id
1 'polypeptide(L)'
;MRVVVAIDDDVTIRTAHVLAAMANIEEVAVLGTPRSKVFSVVKSAAGADVVVGQSGQAAAESTGIPLVTERMAGNHGVIGASPQGLALALSRRVSQPSLIAVTADGDTTSGSGREVRFPDPVGRKNTHSISLEEDTLHVSPPEEDWSAVLVEGDRALSTVDDTRFLNAITLACGVVLADRAPTRVWDHAGDYIAACRKEGLVFATRD
;
A
#
# COMPACT_ATOMS: atom_id res chain seq x y z
N MET A 1 14.59 13.35 -2.21
CA MET A 1 13.50 13.52 -1.22
C MET A 1 13.93 13.07 0.17
N ARG A 2 13.58 13.81 1.21
CA ARG A 2 13.73 13.47 2.62
C ARG A 2 12.43 12.93 3.17
N VAL A 3 12.47 11.72 3.70
CA VAL A 3 11.28 11.00 4.16
C VAL A 3 11.37 10.77 5.66
N VAL A 4 10.27 11.05 6.37
CA VAL A 4 10.11 10.65 7.77
C VAL A 4 9.10 9.52 7.85
N VAL A 5 9.52 8.38 8.39
CA VAL A 5 8.64 7.21 8.59
C VAL A 5 8.22 7.16 10.05
N ALA A 6 6.91 7.11 10.30
CA ALA A 6 6.37 6.81 11.62
C ALA A 6 6.39 5.29 11.82
N ILE A 7 7.17 4.84 12.80
CA ILE A 7 7.40 3.41 13.05
C ILE A 7 6.48 2.94 14.17
N ASP A 8 5.57 2.03 13.84
CA ASP A 8 4.61 1.38 14.72
C ASP A 8 4.70 -0.16 14.69
N ASP A 9 5.14 -0.76 13.59
CA ASP A 9 5.20 -2.20 13.38
C ASP A 9 6.34 -2.66 12.44
N ASP A 10 6.37 -3.96 12.11
CA ASP A 10 7.37 -4.54 11.20
C ASP A 10 7.19 -4.03 9.74
N VAL A 11 5.97 -3.67 9.34
CA VAL A 11 5.68 -3.16 7.98
C VAL A 11 6.28 -1.77 7.82
N THR A 12 6.11 -0.87 8.78
CA THR A 12 6.70 0.48 8.71
C THR A 12 8.23 0.45 8.84
N ILE A 13 8.80 -0.50 9.60
CA ILE A 13 10.26 -0.74 9.59
C ILE A 13 10.74 -1.17 8.20
N ARG A 14 10.10 -2.16 7.58
CA ARG A 14 10.45 -2.61 6.22
C ARG A 14 10.25 -1.52 5.19
N THR A 15 9.20 -0.72 5.34
CA THR A 15 8.93 0.44 4.49
C THR A 15 10.09 1.42 4.52
N ALA A 16 10.65 1.73 5.70
CA ALA A 16 11.83 2.58 5.81
C ALA A 16 13.05 2.00 5.08
N HIS A 17 13.24 0.68 5.11
CA HIS A 17 14.30 0.00 4.35
C HIS A 17 14.08 0.05 2.84
N VAL A 18 12.86 -0.15 2.35
CA VAL A 18 12.52 0.00 0.93
C VAL A 18 12.81 1.42 0.48
N LEU A 19 12.30 2.42 1.21
CA LEU A 19 12.50 3.83 0.91
C LEU A 19 13.99 4.20 0.85
N ALA A 20 14.80 3.68 1.75
CA ALA A 20 16.24 3.92 1.75
C ALA A 20 16.98 3.34 0.54
N ALA A 21 16.37 2.38 -0.17
CA ALA A 21 16.90 1.82 -1.40
C ALA A 21 16.36 2.51 -2.68
N MET A 22 15.30 3.31 -2.57
CA MET A 22 14.69 4.01 -3.71
C MET A 22 15.58 5.16 -4.21
N ALA A 23 15.83 5.19 -5.52
CA ALA A 23 16.78 6.12 -6.14
C ALA A 23 16.45 7.62 -5.97
N ASN A 24 15.19 7.99 -5.72
CA ASN A 24 14.74 9.37 -5.52
C ASN A 24 14.70 9.80 -4.04
N ILE A 25 15.06 8.91 -3.12
CA ILE A 25 15.11 9.18 -1.69
C ILE A 25 16.56 9.45 -1.28
N GLU A 26 16.78 10.63 -0.71
CA GLU A 26 18.10 11.09 -0.26
C GLU A 26 18.33 10.74 1.21
N GLU A 27 17.26 10.78 2.01
CA GLU A 27 17.34 10.58 3.45
C GLU A 27 16.06 9.92 3.96
N VAL A 28 16.23 8.93 4.84
CA VAL A 28 15.15 8.33 5.62
C VAL A 28 15.44 8.52 7.10
N ALA A 29 14.51 9.15 7.80
CA ALA A 29 14.52 9.27 9.25
C ALA A 29 13.27 8.61 9.85
N VAL A 30 13.34 8.23 11.13
CA VAL A 30 12.22 7.59 11.84
C VAL A 30 11.70 8.50 12.95
N LEU A 31 10.38 8.59 13.06
CA LEU A 31 9.71 9.38 14.09
C LEU A 31 9.57 8.56 15.38
N GLY A 32 9.93 9.15 16.52
CA GLY A 32 9.43 8.74 17.83
C GLY A 32 10.16 7.58 18.56
N THR A 33 10.79 6.63 17.88
CA THR A 33 11.49 5.52 18.58
C THR A 33 12.93 5.90 18.93
N PRO A 34 13.31 6.05 20.21
CA PRO A 34 14.61 6.62 20.62
C PRO A 34 15.83 5.73 20.31
N ARG A 35 15.63 4.54 19.71
CA ARG A 35 16.68 3.57 19.46
C ARG A 35 16.50 2.93 18.08
N SER A 36 17.01 3.60 17.05
CA SER A 36 17.30 2.97 15.75
C SER A 36 18.81 2.89 15.57
N LYS A 37 19.30 1.75 15.07
CA LYS A 37 20.71 1.55 14.71
C LYS A 37 20.99 1.88 13.23
N VAL A 38 19.93 2.02 12.43
CA VAL A 38 20.01 2.14 10.97
C VAL A 38 19.61 3.53 10.50
N PHE A 39 18.54 4.08 11.07
CA PHE A 39 17.97 5.36 10.66
C PHE A 39 18.13 6.42 11.75
N SER A 40 18.32 7.67 11.32
CA SER A 40 18.29 8.82 12.23
C SER A 40 16.92 8.91 12.90
N VAL A 41 16.91 9.13 14.21
CA VAL A 41 15.67 9.32 14.97
C VAL A 41 15.37 10.80 15.09
N VAL A 42 14.19 11.23 14.64
CA VAL A 42 13.73 12.61 14.72
C VAL A 42 12.54 12.76 15.67
N LYS A 43 12.39 13.96 16.23
CA LYS A 43 11.29 14.32 17.13
C LYS A 43 10.11 14.98 16.41
N SER A 44 10.32 15.43 15.18
CA SER A 44 9.31 16.08 14.35
C SER A 44 9.59 15.77 12.87
N ALA A 45 8.58 16.01 12.02
CA ALA A 45 8.72 15.89 10.58
C ALA A 45 9.30 17.15 9.91
N ALA A 46 9.60 18.21 10.68
CA ALA A 46 9.98 19.51 10.12
C ALA A 46 11.20 19.40 9.19
N GLY A 47 11.05 19.91 7.96
CA GLY A 47 12.09 19.86 6.94
C GLY A 47 12.15 18.55 6.12
N ALA A 48 11.23 17.63 6.36
CA ALA A 48 10.98 16.50 5.47
C ALA A 48 10.08 16.92 4.29
N ASP A 49 10.15 16.16 3.19
CA ASP A 49 9.27 16.35 2.03
C ASP A 49 7.97 15.56 2.18
N VAL A 50 7.99 14.47 2.96
CA VAL A 50 6.85 13.56 3.14
C VAL A 50 6.95 12.81 4.46
N VAL A 51 5.80 12.55 5.07
CA VAL A 51 5.65 11.64 6.22
C VAL A 51 5.00 10.35 5.74
N VAL A 52 5.47 9.19 6.19
CA VAL A 52 4.95 7.87 5.80
C VAL A 52 4.47 7.10 7.04
N GLY A 53 3.32 6.44 6.94
CA GLY A 53 2.74 5.60 7.98
C GLY A 53 1.69 6.33 8.82
N GLN A 54 0.59 5.64 9.11
CA GLN A 54 -0.60 6.25 9.73
C GLN A 54 -0.33 6.91 11.10
N SER A 55 0.56 6.33 11.91
CA SER A 55 0.97 6.92 13.19
C SER A 55 1.67 8.29 13.06
N GLY A 56 2.08 8.66 11.85
CA GLY A 56 2.68 9.95 11.53
C GLY A 56 1.69 11.10 11.30
N GLN A 57 0.38 10.84 11.35
CA GLN A 57 -0.65 11.84 11.00
C GLN A 57 -0.52 13.16 11.78
N ALA A 58 -0.37 13.11 13.10
CA ALA A 58 -0.23 14.33 13.90
C ALA A 58 1.04 15.13 13.56
N ALA A 59 2.12 14.45 13.19
CA ALA A 59 3.36 15.10 12.76
C ALA A 59 3.21 15.75 11.38
N ALA A 60 2.55 15.07 10.44
CA ALA A 60 2.21 15.61 9.13
C ALA A 60 1.34 16.87 9.24
N GLU A 61 0.26 16.80 10.02
CA GLU A 61 -0.67 17.92 10.25
C GLU A 61 0.02 19.12 10.91
N SER A 62 0.81 18.91 11.96
CA SER A 62 1.49 19.99 12.68
C SER A 62 2.58 20.69 11.86
N THR A 63 3.06 20.07 10.78
CA THR A 63 4.13 20.61 9.93
C THR A 63 3.66 21.00 8.53
N GLY A 64 2.43 20.64 8.15
CA GLY A 64 1.90 20.86 6.80
C GLY A 64 2.54 19.98 5.72
N ILE A 65 3.23 18.91 6.11
CA ILE A 65 3.92 17.98 5.21
C ILE A 65 2.92 16.90 4.76
N PRO A 66 2.91 16.49 3.48
CA PRO A 66 2.02 15.44 3.00
C PRO A 66 2.26 14.11 3.73
N LEU A 67 1.19 13.41 4.06
CA LEU A 67 1.19 12.06 4.62
C LEU A 67 1.02 11.03 3.50
N VAL A 68 1.74 9.92 3.53
CA VAL A 68 1.45 8.71 2.75
C VAL A 68 0.96 7.64 3.73
N THR A 69 -0.22 7.11 3.49
CA THR A 69 -0.89 6.17 4.41
C THR A 69 -1.57 5.04 3.67
N GLU A 70 -1.59 3.87 4.30
CA GLU A 70 -2.32 2.67 3.90
C GLU A 70 -3.85 2.84 4.02
N ARG A 71 -4.33 3.86 4.74
CA ARG A 71 -5.76 4.11 4.93
C ARG A 71 -6.48 4.31 3.60
N MET A 72 -7.63 3.67 3.46
CA MET A 72 -8.46 3.73 2.25
C MET A 72 -9.42 4.94 2.21
N ALA A 73 -9.41 5.79 3.23
CA ALA A 73 -10.30 6.94 3.36
C ALA A 73 -9.58 8.14 3.99
N GLY A 74 -10.01 9.34 3.60
CA GLY A 74 -9.42 10.60 4.01
C GLY A 74 -9.24 11.53 2.81
N ASN A 75 -8.80 12.75 3.08
CA ASN A 75 -8.52 13.76 2.04
C ASN A 75 -7.21 14.51 2.33
N HIS A 76 -6.33 13.93 3.15
CA HIS A 76 -5.04 14.50 3.51
C HIS A 76 -3.95 13.56 3.00
N GLY A 77 -3.05 14.07 2.16
CA GLY A 77 -1.91 13.30 1.66
C GLY A 77 -2.25 12.30 0.54
N VAL A 78 -1.40 11.29 0.39
CA VAL A 78 -1.59 10.15 -0.51
C VAL A 78 -2.20 9.01 0.30
N ILE A 79 -3.42 8.60 -0.08
CA ILE A 79 -4.16 7.55 0.63
C ILE A 79 -4.20 6.25 -0.18
N GLY A 80 -4.37 5.14 0.53
CA GLY A 80 -4.50 3.80 -0.04
C GLY A 80 -3.20 3.16 -0.44
N ALA A 81 -2.05 3.59 0.09
CA ALA A 81 -0.75 2.98 -0.19
C ALA A 81 -0.62 1.60 0.51
N SER A 82 -1.38 0.63 -0.01
CA SER A 82 -1.64 -0.69 0.59
C SER A 82 -1.92 -1.73 -0.51
N PRO A 83 -2.00 -3.03 -0.18
CA PRO A 83 -2.46 -4.07 -1.10
C PRO A 83 -3.86 -3.80 -1.66
N GLN A 84 -4.77 -3.26 -0.85
CA GLN A 84 -6.12 -2.87 -1.29
C GLN A 84 -6.05 -1.76 -2.36
N GLY A 85 -5.26 -0.71 -2.14
CA GLY A 85 -5.11 0.34 -3.14
C GLY A 85 -4.34 -0.12 -4.38
N LEU A 86 -3.43 -1.09 -4.25
CA LEU A 86 -2.81 -1.75 -5.40
C LEU A 86 -3.84 -2.54 -6.22
N ALA A 87 -4.79 -3.24 -5.57
CA ALA A 87 -5.87 -3.94 -6.26
C ALA A 87 -6.74 -2.98 -7.07
N LEU A 88 -7.10 -1.83 -6.49
CA LEU A 88 -7.82 -0.77 -7.19
C LEU A 88 -6.99 -0.15 -8.32
N ALA A 89 -5.69 0.08 -8.13
CA ALA A 89 -4.82 0.57 -9.19
C ALA A 89 -4.76 -0.42 -10.35
N LEU A 90 -4.62 -1.72 -10.07
CA LEU A 90 -4.60 -2.77 -11.09
C LEU A 90 -5.94 -2.88 -11.82
N SER A 91 -7.08 -2.65 -11.15
CA SER A 91 -8.40 -2.64 -11.80
C SER A 91 -8.50 -1.57 -12.88
N ARG A 92 -7.83 -0.42 -12.72
CA ARG A 92 -7.75 0.62 -13.76
C ARG A 92 -6.95 0.20 -15.00
N ARG A 93 -6.22 -0.92 -14.95
CA ARG A 93 -5.45 -1.48 -16.07
C ARG A 93 -6.17 -2.63 -16.77
N VAL A 94 -7.34 -3.05 -16.30
CA VAL A 94 -8.14 -4.16 -16.85
C VAL A 94 -9.41 -3.56 -17.44
N SER A 95 -9.74 -3.94 -18.67
CA SER A 95 -10.99 -3.46 -19.29
C SER A 95 -12.14 -4.27 -18.69
N GLN A 96 -13.15 -3.59 -18.16
CA GLN A 96 -14.32 -4.23 -17.52
C GLN A 96 -13.95 -5.25 -16.42
N PRO A 97 -13.36 -4.80 -15.30
CA PRO A 97 -13.05 -5.70 -14.18
C PRO A 97 -14.32 -6.40 -13.68
N SER A 98 -14.28 -7.73 -13.62
CA SER A 98 -15.36 -8.61 -13.11
C SER A 98 -15.07 -9.15 -11.71
N LEU A 99 -13.82 -9.06 -11.26
CA LEU A 99 -13.39 -9.35 -9.90
C LEU A 99 -12.22 -8.44 -9.52
N ILE A 100 -12.29 -7.84 -8.34
CA ILE A 100 -11.15 -7.19 -7.67
C ILE A 100 -11.06 -7.84 -6.30
N ALA A 101 -9.97 -8.55 -6.02
CA ALA A 101 -9.82 -9.33 -4.80
C ALA A 101 -8.41 -9.14 -4.21
N VAL A 102 -8.34 -9.20 -2.88
CA VAL A 102 -7.08 -9.02 -2.14
C VAL A 102 -7.12 -9.80 -0.83
N THR A 103 -5.97 -10.32 -0.43
CA THR A 103 -5.76 -10.71 0.97
C THR A 103 -5.11 -9.57 1.71
N ALA A 104 -5.78 -9.01 2.70
CA ALA A 104 -5.24 -7.94 3.52
C ALA A 104 -5.97 -7.90 4.85
N ASP A 105 -5.31 -7.31 5.85
CA ASP A 105 -5.94 -7.10 7.15
C ASP A 105 -7.12 -6.13 6.99
N GLY A 106 -8.28 -6.54 7.50
CA GLY A 106 -9.52 -5.81 7.37
C GLY A 106 -10.59 -6.35 8.31
N ASP A 107 -11.54 -5.51 8.70
CA ASP A 107 -12.64 -5.87 9.58
C ASP A 107 -13.58 -6.84 8.83
N THR A 108 -13.46 -8.14 9.10
CA THR A 108 -14.17 -9.23 8.39
C THR A 108 -15.64 -9.35 8.78
N THR A 109 -16.23 -8.34 9.43
CA THR A 109 -17.43 -8.53 10.25
C THR A 109 -18.76 -8.41 9.50
N SER A 110 -18.80 -8.04 8.22
CA SER A 110 -20.08 -8.05 7.48
C SER A 110 -19.94 -8.01 5.95
N GLY A 111 -20.44 -9.04 5.28
CA GLY A 111 -20.56 -9.10 3.82
C GLY A 111 -21.01 -10.45 3.31
N SER A 112 -21.64 -10.50 2.13
CA SER A 112 -21.88 -11.76 1.42
C SER A 112 -20.54 -12.37 1.01
N GLY A 113 -20.37 -13.65 1.33
CA GLY A 113 -19.16 -14.39 1.01
C GLY A 113 -19.08 -14.73 -0.48
N ARG A 114 -17.91 -14.54 -1.10
CA ARG A 114 -17.57 -15.13 -2.42
C ARG A 114 -16.32 -15.98 -2.26
N GLU A 115 -16.37 -17.23 -2.72
CA GLU A 115 -15.15 -18.03 -2.85
C GLU A 115 -14.33 -17.46 -4.03
N VAL A 116 -13.09 -17.06 -3.74
CA VAL A 116 -12.12 -16.58 -4.73
C VAL A 116 -10.92 -17.52 -4.71
N ARG A 117 -10.42 -17.86 -5.90
CA ARG A 117 -9.19 -18.64 -6.06
C ARG A 117 -8.05 -17.71 -6.44
N PHE A 118 -7.26 -17.32 -5.45
CA PHE A 118 -5.98 -16.64 -5.68
C PHE A 118 -4.96 -17.61 -6.29
N PRO A 119 -3.90 -17.10 -6.94
CA PRO A 119 -2.77 -17.91 -7.34
C PRO A 119 -2.11 -18.60 -6.13
N ASP A 120 -1.41 -19.70 -6.38
CA ASP A 120 -0.62 -20.37 -5.36
C ASP A 120 0.51 -19.44 -4.84
N PRO A 121 0.90 -19.53 -3.55
CA PRO A 121 0.43 -20.48 -2.55
C PRO A 121 -0.86 -20.10 -1.81
N VAL A 122 -1.47 -18.93 -2.06
CA VAL A 122 -2.64 -18.46 -1.31
C VAL A 122 -3.89 -19.31 -1.54
N GLY A 123 -4.10 -19.76 -2.78
CA GLY A 123 -5.17 -20.70 -3.12
C GLY A 123 -6.58 -20.14 -2.88
N ARG A 124 -7.51 -21.00 -2.41
CA ARG A 124 -8.93 -20.63 -2.26
C ARG A 124 -9.21 -19.94 -0.93
N LYS A 125 -9.93 -18.83 -0.99
CA LYS A 125 -10.35 -18.06 0.18
C LYS A 125 -11.83 -17.70 0.09
N ASN A 126 -12.49 -17.70 1.24
CA ASN A 126 -13.77 -17.03 1.39
C ASN A 126 -13.51 -15.54 1.61
N THR A 127 -13.99 -14.72 0.69
CA THR A 127 -13.85 -13.27 0.73
C THR A 127 -15.15 -12.62 1.16
N HIS A 128 -15.08 -11.45 1.77
CA HIS A 128 -16.22 -10.57 2.00
C HIS A 128 -16.11 -9.35 1.07
N SER A 129 -17.25 -8.79 0.68
CA SER A 129 -17.28 -7.65 -0.24
C SER A 129 -17.28 -6.34 0.54
N ILE A 130 -16.39 -5.42 0.17
CA ILE A 130 -16.33 -4.05 0.68
C ILE A 130 -16.56 -3.11 -0.51
N SER A 131 -17.49 -2.17 -0.37
CA SER A 131 -17.69 -1.11 -1.36
C SER A 131 -16.77 0.06 -1.06
N LEU A 132 -15.93 0.42 -2.03
CA LEU A 132 -15.09 1.61 -2.02
C LEU A 132 -15.49 2.46 -3.20
N GLU A 133 -16.32 3.47 -2.94
CA GLU A 133 -16.92 4.33 -3.97
C GLU A 133 -17.68 3.52 -5.03
N GLU A 134 -17.20 3.50 -6.27
CA GLU A 134 -17.82 2.79 -7.40
C GLU A 134 -17.32 1.34 -7.54
N ASP A 135 -16.25 0.97 -6.82
CA ASP A 135 -15.64 -0.35 -6.91
C ASP A 135 -16.11 -1.28 -5.78
N THR A 136 -16.24 -2.57 -6.10
CA THR A 136 -16.45 -3.63 -5.12
C THR A 136 -15.17 -4.44 -4.98
N LEU A 137 -14.59 -4.41 -3.79
CA LEU A 137 -13.37 -5.14 -3.43
C LEU A 137 -13.72 -6.38 -2.61
N HIS A 138 -13.21 -7.53 -3.00
CA HIS A 138 -13.35 -8.79 -2.28
C HIS A 138 -12.13 -9.03 -1.39
N VAL A 139 -12.31 -8.91 -0.08
CA VAL A 139 -11.21 -8.97 0.88
C VAL A 139 -11.27 -10.27 1.67
N SER A 140 -10.11 -10.85 1.95
CA SER A 140 -9.96 -11.92 2.95
C SER A 140 -8.73 -11.65 3.80
N PRO A 141 -8.69 -12.12 5.06
CA PRO A 141 -7.47 -12.00 5.85
C PRO A 141 -6.33 -12.78 5.18
N PRO A 142 -5.08 -12.32 5.29
CA PRO A 142 -3.93 -13.07 4.81
C PRO A 142 -3.77 -14.39 5.56
N GLU A 143 -3.13 -15.36 4.91
CA GLU A 143 -2.47 -16.45 5.65
C GLU A 143 -1.09 -15.94 6.06
N GLU A 144 -0.62 -16.24 7.27
CA GLU A 144 0.44 -15.49 7.99
C GLU A 144 1.64 -15.06 7.11
N ASP A 145 2.06 -15.93 6.20
CA ASP A 145 3.21 -15.67 5.34
C ASP A 145 2.86 -15.04 3.99
N TRP A 146 1.66 -15.23 3.44
CA TRP A 146 1.36 -14.90 2.04
C TRP A 146 0.18 -13.97 1.87
N SER A 147 0.39 -12.95 1.03
CA SER A 147 -0.66 -12.08 0.53
C SER A 147 -0.72 -12.05 -0.99
N ALA A 148 -1.92 -11.89 -1.53
CA ALA A 148 -2.21 -11.82 -2.94
C ALA A 148 -3.13 -10.65 -3.27
N VAL A 149 -2.91 -10.09 -4.47
CA VAL A 149 -3.85 -9.21 -5.16
C VAL A 149 -4.24 -9.89 -6.46
N LEU A 150 -5.52 -9.90 -6.78
CA LEU A 150 -6.08 -10.50 -7.99
C LEU A 150 -7.12 -9.56 -8.59
N VAL A 151 -6.99 -9.26 -9.87
CA VAL A 151 -8.01 -8.57 -10.67
C VAL A 151 -8.31 -9.43 -11.88
N GLU A 152 -9.58 -9.73 -12.14
CA GLU A 152 -10.04 -10.45 -13.33
C GLU A 152 -10.95 -9.55 -14.18
N GLY A 153 -10.89 -9.70 -15.50
CA GLY A 153 -11.69 -8.96 -16.49
C GLY A 153 -11.41 -9.50 -17.88
N ASP A 154 -11.16 -8.62 -18.86
CA ASP A 154 -10.65 -9.01 -20.19
C ASP A 154 -9.31 -9.75 -20.14
N ARG A 155 -8.53 -9.49 -19.08
CA ARG A 155 -7.34 -10.23 -18.67
C ARG A 155 -7.29 -10.32 -17.15
N ALA A 156 -6.54 -11.27 -16.61
CA ALA A 156 -6.26 -11.33 -15.19
C ALA A 156 -4.88 -10.74 -14.87
N LEU A 157 -4.82 -9.89 -13.84
CA LEU A 157 -3.59 -9.37 -13.24
C LEU A 157 -3.50 -9.84 -11.80
N SER A 158 -2.36 -10.39 -11.39
CA SER A 158 -2.16 -10.80 -10.01
C SER A 158 -0.73 -10.63 -9.53
N THR A 159 -0.56 -10.42 -8.23
CA THR A 159 0.73 -10.53 -7.54
C THR A 159 0.53 -11.35 -6.28
N VAL A 160 1.53 -12.15 -5.90
CA VAL A 160 1.56 -12.92 -4.66
C VAL A 160 2.94 -12.78 -4.07
N ASP A 161 3.03 -12.44 -2.80
CA ASP A 161 4.31 -12.28 -2.10
C ASP A 161 4.14 -12.45 -0.59
N ASP A 162 5.26 -12.37 0.13
CA ASP A 162 5.26 -12.28 1.58
C ASP A 162 4.37 -11.11 2.03
N THR A 163 3.48 -11.36 3.01
CA THR A 163 2.51 -10.36 3.47
C THR A 163 3.19 -9.05 3.88
N ARG A 164 4.31 -9.12 4.61
CA ARG A 164 4.99 -7.94 5.14
C ARG A 164 5.78 -7.23 4.05
N PHE A 165 6.36 -7.98 3.13
CA PHE A 165 7.01 -7.44 1.94
C PHE A 165 6.02 -6.69 1.05
N LEU A 166 4.88 -7.31 0.70
CA LEU A 166 3.86 -6.69 -0.13
C LEU A 166 3.36 -5.38 0.48
N ASN A 167 2.99 -5.40 1.77
CA ASN A 167 2.53 -4.20 2.47
C ASN A 167 3.60 -3.09 2.48
N ALA A 168 4.86 -3.44 2.80
CA ALA A 168 5.95 -2.47 2.87
C ALA A 168 6.26 -1.83 1.51
N ILE A 169 6.28 -2.61 0.43
CA ILE A 169 6.48 -2.09 -0.92
C ILE A 169 5.33 -1.16 -1.32
N THR A 170 4.08 -1.58 -1.09
CA THR A 170 2.92 -0.75 -1.43
C THR A 170 2.92 0.59 -0.68
N LEU A 171 3.25 0.57 0.62
CA LEU A 171 3.32 1.78 1.43
C LEU A 171 4.45 2.70 0.96
N ALA A 172 5.65 2.17 0.75
CA ALA A 172 6.80 2.93 0.25
C ALA A 172 6.53 3.58 -1.11
N CYS A 173 5.92 2.82 -2.03
CA CYS A 173 5.65 3.30 -3.39
C CYS A 173 4.64 4.43 -3.43
N GLY A 174 3.82 4.64 -2.39
CA GLY A 174 2.93 5.79 -2.30
C GLY A 174 3.68 7.14 -2.33
N VAL A 175 4.95 7.16 -1.90
CA VAL A 175 5.80 8.37 -1.88
C VAL A 175 6.01 8.99 -3.26
N VAL A 176 5.93 8.20 -4.35
CA VAL A 176 6.09 8.74 -5.72
C VAL A 176 4.96 9.68 -6.13
N LEU A 177 3.88 9.75 -5.35
CA LEU A 177 2.73 10.61 -5.57
C LEU A 177 2.64 11.77 -4.56
N ALA A 178 3.65 11.95 -3.71
CA ALA A 178 3.61 12.94 -2.62
C ALA A 178 3.41 14.39 -3.12
N ASP A 179 3.92 14.71 -4.32
CA ASP A 179 3.78 16.01 -4.99
C ASP A 179 2.37 16.26 -5.56
N ARG A 180 1.54 15.22 -5.62
CA ARG A 180 0.14 15.26 -6.09
C ARG A 180 -0.87 15.21 -4.95
N ALA A 181 -0.41 15.23 -3.70
CA ALA A 181 -1.29 15.24 -2.56
C ALA A 181 -2.22 16.48 -2.56
N PRO A 182 -3.51 16.35 -2.15
CA PRO A 182 -4.16 15.11 -1.74
C PRO A 182 -4.60 14.25 -2.93
N THR A 183 -4.34 12.93 -2.87
CA THR A 183 -4.70 11.99 -3.94
C THR A 183 -4.83 10.55 -3.43
N ARG A 184 -5.43 9.67 -4.25
CA ARG A 184 -5.52 8.23 -4.02
C ARG A 184 -4.53 7.52 -4.94
N VAL A 185 -3.88 6.46 -4.46
CA VAL A 185 -2.91 5.73 -5.30
C VAL A 185 -3.52 5.18 -6.60
N TRP A 186 -4.81 4.87 -6.59
CA TRP A 186 -5.53 4.37 -7.77
C TRP A 186 -5.97 5.47 -8.76
N ASP A 187 -5.95 6.74 -8.38
CA ASP A 187 -6.16 7.86 -9.32
C ASP A 187 -4.94 8.07 -10.23
N HIS A 188 -3.76 7.66 -9.75
CA HIS A 188 -2.51 7.68 -10.49
C HIS A 188 -1.94 6.25 -10.66
N ALA A 189 -2.83 5.31 -10.98
CA ALA A 189 -2.53 3.88 -11.05
C ALA A 189 -1.27 3.55 -11.87
N GLY A 190 -1.05 4.23 -13.01
CA GLY A 190 0.12 4.00 -13.85
C GLY A 190 1.44 4.23 -13.13
N ASP A 191 1.58 5.38 -12.45
CA ASP A 191 2.81 5.77 -11.76
C ASP A 191 3.02 4.91 -10.51
N TYR A 192 1.95 4.65 -9.75
CA TYR A 192 2.01 3.81 -8.56
C TYR A 192 2.38 2.35 -8.88
N ILE A 193 1.76 1.74 -9.90
CA ILE A 193 2.10 0.37 -10.33
C ILE A 193 3.53 0.30 -10.87
N ALA A 194 3.98 1.33 -11.61
CA ALA A 194 5.34 1.39 -12.12
C ALA A 194 6.37 1.44 -10.99
N ALA A 195 6.09 2.22 -9.93
CA ALA A 195 6.91 2.24 -8.72
C ALA A 195 6.94 0.87 -8.03
N CYS A 196 5.76 0.28 -7.75
CA CYS A 196 5.67 -1.05 -7.13
C CYS A 196 6.46 -2.12 -7.91
N ARG A 197 6.39 -2.09 -9.25
CA ARG A 197 7.15 -3.02 -10.10
C ARG A 197 8.65 -2.80 -9.98
N LYS A 198 9.08 -1.54 -9.98
CA LYS A 198 10.50 -1.18 -9.89
C LYS A 198 11.10 -1.61 -8.55
N GLU A 199 10.34 -1.50 -7.46
CA GLU A 199 10.78 -1.85 -6.11
C GLU A 199 10.64 -3.36 -5.79
N GLY A 200 10.10 -4.15 -6.72
CA GLY A 200 10.23 -5.62 -6.67
C GLY A 200 8.95 -6.42 -6.86
N LEU A 201 7.77 -5.79 -6.96
CA LEU A 201 6.54 -6.56 -7.18
C LEU A 201 6.48 -7.12 -8.60
N VAL A 202 6.17 -8.41 -8.69
CA VAL A 202 5.99 -9.12 -9.96
C VAL A 202 4.50 -9.31 -10.23
N PHE A 203 4.04 -8.78 -11.36
CA PHE A 203 2.66 -8.94 -11.79
C PHE A 203 2.56 -10.04 -12.85
N ALA A 204 1.90 -11.14 -12.51
CA ALA A 204 1.53 -12.16 -13.47
C ALA A 204 0.33 -11.69 -14.31
N THR A 205 0.34 -12.03 -15.59
CA THR A 205 -0.74 -11.76 -16.54
C THR A 205 -1.25 -13.07 -17.10
N ARG A 206 -2.57 -13.25 -17.13
CA ARG A 206 -3.22 -14.38 -17.81
C ARG A 206 -4.31 -13.85 -18.74
N ASP A 207 -4.20 -14.22 -20.01
CA ASP A 207 -5.21 -13.96 -21.04
C ASP A 207 -6.36 -14.99 -20.97
#